data_AF-A0A674EBN6-F1
#
_entry.id   AF-A0A674EBN6-F1
#
_cell.length_a   1.000
_cell.length_b   1.000
_cell.length_c   1.000
_cell.angle_alpha   90.00
_cell.angle_beta   90.00
_cell.angle_gamma   90.00
#
_symmetry.space_group_name_H-M   'P 1'
#
loop_
_entity.id
_entity.type
_entity.pdbx_description
1 polymer ?
#
loop_
_entity_poly.entity_id
_entity_poly.type
_entity_poly.pdbx_seq_one_letter_code
_entity_poly.pdbx_strand_id
1 'polypeptide(L)'
;MEPISLDGAATVDELVEVCIQAFDEKGTLKDPSVVRMFLMMHPWYLPSTDMAKKLLLKSQEESCSAERRTRICHLVKYWISEFPAEFNLNPELAEQIKDLKDLLTTEGNERQSQLIDIDSVPSYKWKRQVTQRQPSMSKKRKMSLLFDHLDSCELATHLTYLEYKSFCKILFQDYHSFVMHGCTVDNPILERFITLFNSVSQWIQLMVLSKPTAPQRAEVISHFIRVAQVRRLGADWCWNFSVISFVLRHALNLRASLFVLSCQPLVTRCRVWLDDNSSGVGKSTNRSGTGLVGSTSRS
;
A
#
# COMPACT_ATOMS: atom_id res chain seq x y z
N MET A 1 30.35 -16.52 10.41
CA MET A 1 28.90 -16.69 10.58
C MET A 1 28.33 -16.72 9.19
N GLU A 2 27.94 -17.91 8.72
CA GLU A 2 27.44 -18.10 7.35
C GLU A 2 26.12 -17.35 7.15
N PRO A 3 25.84 -16.85 5.94
CA PRO A 3 24.54 -16.28 5.62
C PRO A 3 23.48 -17.37 5.77
N ILE A 4 22.48 -17.13 6.61
CA ILE A 4 21.37 -18.07 6.85
C ILE A 4 20.56 -18.14 5.55
N SER A 5 20.75 -19.22 4.78
CA SER A 5 19.88 -19.56 3.65
C SER A 5 18.53 -20.04 4.21
N LEU A 6 17.50 -19.22 4.04
CA LEU A 6 16.09 -19.56 4.27
C LEU A 6 15.49 -20.16 2.98
N ASP A 7 16.16 -21.12 2.34
CA ASP A 7 15.69 -21.75 1.09
C ASP A 7 14.56 -22.80 1.29
N GLY A 8 14.09 -23.01 2.53
CA GLY A 8 13.05 -24.00 2.88
C GLY A 8 11.89 -23.42 3.71
N ALA A 9 10.86 -24.24 3.92
CA ALA A 9 9.76 -23.91 4.83
C ALA A 9 10.29 -23.85 6.27
N ALA A 10 10.13 -22.69 6.93
CA ALA A 10 10.53 -22.47 8.31
C ALA A 10 9.29 -22.29 9.20
N THR A 11 9.38 -22.79 10.42
CA THR A 11 8.35 -22.58 11.45
C THR A 11 8.45 -21.16 12.01
N VAL A 12 7.37 -20.70 12.64
CA VAL A 12 7.33 -19.39 13.33
C VAL A 12 8.42 -19.30 14.40
N ASP A 13 8.65 -20.38 15.16
CA ASP A 13 9.67 -20.40 16.21
C ASP A 13 11.09 -20.30 15.65
N GLU A 14 11.39 -20.98 14.55
CA GLU A 14 12.68 -20.85 13.85
C GLU A 14 12.90 -19.44 13.33
N LEU A 15 11.88 -18.82 12.72
CA LEU A 15 11.98 -17.44 12.23
C LEU A 15 12.19 -16.42 13.37
N VAL A 16 11.53 -16.62 14.51
CA VAL A 16 11.74 -15.79 15.70
C VAL A 16 13.18 -15.94 16.20
N GLU A 17 13.73 -17.15 16.27
CA GLU A 17 15.13 -17.36 16.66
C GLU A 17 16.11 -16.72 15.68
N VAL A 18 15.88 -16.85 14.36
CA VAL A 18 16.69 -16.19 13.34
C VAL A 18 16.67 -14.68 13.54
N CYS A 19 15.50 -14.08 13.83
CA CYS A 19 15.39 -12.64 14.08
C CYS A 19 16.13 -12.21 15.35
N ILE A 20 16.08 -13.01 16.44
CA ILE A 20 16.80 -12.71 17.68
C ILE A 20 18.32 -12.81 17.44
N GLN A 21 18.78 -13.83 16.71
CA GLN A 21 20.20 -14.05 16.44
C GLN A 21 20.81 -13.04 15.44
N ALA A 22 19.97 -12.33 14.68
CA ALA A 22 20.42 -11.31 13.73
C ALA A 22 21.05 -10.08 14.41
N PHE A 23 20.75 -9.84 15.71
CA PHE A 23 21.32 -8.75 16.50
C PHE A 23 22.58 -9.21 17.25
N ASP A 24 23.59 -8.33 17.29
CA ASP A 24 24.70 -8.47 18.22
C ASP A 24 24.38 -7.91 19.62
N GLU A 25 25.31 -8.02 20.56
CA GLU A 25 25.14 -7.50 21.94
C GLU A 25 24.90 -5.98 21.99
N LYS A 26 25.43 -5.24 21.01
CA LYS A 26 25.32 -3.79 20.91
C LYS A 26 24.04 -3.34 20.20
N GLY A 27 23.29 -4.27 19.60
CA GLY A 27 22.08 -4.01 18.83
C GLY A 27 22.31 -3.73 17.35
N THR A 28 23.50 -4.04 16.83
CA THR A 28 23.81 -3.87 15.41
C THR A 28 23.22 -5.02 14.60
N LEU A 29 22.46 -4.67 13.55
CA LEU A 29 21.96 -5.58 12.53
C LEU A 29 22.90 -5.56 11.32
N LYS A 30 23.40 -6.72 10.89
CA LYS A 30 24.20 -6.84 9.67
C LYS A 30 23.36 -6.79 8.40
N ASP A 31 22.25 -7.53 8.40
CA ASP A 31 21.25 -7.51 7.34
C ASP A 31 19.85 -7.33 7.95
N PRO A 32 19.22 -6.15 7.79
CA PRO A 32 17.88 -5.91 8.32
C PRO A 32 16.78 -6.59 7.50
N SER A 33 17.08 -7.12 6.31
CA SER A 33 16.07 -7.54 5.33
C SER A 33 15.16 -8.64 5.87
N VAL A 34 15.74 -9.69 6.45
CA VAL A 34 14.98 -10.83 7.02
C VAL A 34 14.14 -10.38 8.22
N VAL A 35 14.74 -9.62 9.13
CA VAL A 35 14.06 -9.12 10.34
C VAL A 35 12.90 -8.19 9.95
N ARG A 36 13.13 -7.27 9.02
CA ARG A 36 12.10 -6.35 8.53
C ARG A 36 10.98 -7.09 7.79
N MET A 37 11.33 -8.09 6.98
CA MET A 37 10.35 -8.93 6.29
C MET A 37 9.48 -9.69 7.28
N PHE A 38 10.09 -10.36 8.26
CA PHE A 38 9.37 -11.10 9.29
C PHE A 38 8.46 -10.17 10.11
N LEU A 39 9.00 -9.06 10.63
CA LEU A 39 8.22 -8.10 11.41
C LEU A 39 7.06 -7.48 10.62
N MET A 40 7.22 -7.24 9.32
CA MET A 40 6.12 -6.76 8.49
C MET A 40 5.09 -7.85 8.20
N MET A 41 5.52 -9.09 7.96
CA MET A 41 4.67 -10.16 7.45
C MET A 41 4.10 -11.09 8.52
N HIS A 42 4.60 -11.06 9.76
CA HIS A 42 4.08 -11.90 10.85
C HIS A 42 2.56 -11.82 11.06
N PRO A 43 1.86 -10.67 10.88
CA PRO A 43 0.42 -10.59 11.15
C PRO A 43 -0.43 -11.54 10.28
N TRP A 44 0.11 -12.02 9.15
CA TRP A 44 -0.57 -12.97 8.26
C TRP A 44 -0.71 -14.37 8.86
N TYR A 45 0.16 -14.75 9.78
CA TYR A 45 0.24 -16.11 10.32
C TYR A 45 0.46 -16.17 11.84
N LEU A 46 0.72 -15.03 12.49
CA LEU A 46 0.90 -14.89 13.93
C LEU A 46 0.38 -13.52 14.39
N PRO A 47 -0.62 -13.44 15.27
CA PRO A 47 -1.05 -12.16 15.85
C PRO A 47 0.12 -11.46 16.56
N SER A 48 0.22 -10.14 16.42
CA SER A 48 1.31 -9.37 17.04
C SER A 48 1.34 -9.51 18.56
N THR A 49 0.19 -9.69 19.20
CA THR A 49 0.07 -9.98 20.63
C THR A 49 0.68 -11.34 20.97
N ASP A 50 0.40 -12.38 20.19
CA ASP A 50 1.01 -13.69 20.41
C ASP A 50 2.52 -13.69 20.12
N MET A 51 2.97 -12.88 19.17
CA MET A 51 4.40 -12.62 18.96
C MET A 51 5.06 -11.97 20.19
N ALA A 52 4.45 -10.92 20.75
CA ALA A 52 4.94 -10.26 21.95
C ALA A 52 4.99 -11.21 23.16
N LYS A 53 3.92 -12.00 23.38
CA LYS A 53 3.90 -13.06 24.41
C LYS A 53 5.01 -14.08 24.20
N LYS A 54 5.26 -14.53 22.97
CA LYS A 54 6.32 -15.49 22.66
C LYS A 54 7.71 -14.93 22.95
N LEU A 55 7.97 -13.65 22.63
CA LEU A 55 9.21 -12.98 22.97
C LEU A 55 9.39 -12.84 24.49
N LEU A 56 8.30 -12.53 25.21
CA LEU A 56 8.28 -12.48 26.66
C LEU A 56 8.64 -13.83 27.28
N LEU A 57 7.98 -14.92 26.86
CA LEU A 57 8.27 -16.27 27.35
C LEU A 57 9.73 -16.65 27.10
N LYS A 58 10.26 -16.38 25.89
CA LYS A 58 11.68 -16.63 25.56
C LYS A 58 12.65 -15.82 26.41
N SER A 59 12.26 -14.63 26.87
CA SER A 59 13.08 -13.82 27.77
C SER A 59 13.13 -14.36 29.21
N GLN A 60 12.12 -15.16 29.60
CA GLN A 60 11.97 -15.75 30.93
C GLN A 60 12.44 -17.21 31.04
N GLU A 61 12.74 -17.88 29.92
CA GLU A 61 13.28 -19.23 29.93
C GLU A 61 14.51 -19.33 30.85
N GLU A 62 14.59 -20.36 31.71
CA GLU A 62 15.74 -20.58 32.60
C GLU A 62 17.07 -20.72 31.83
N SER A 63 16.99 -21.20 30.59
CA SER A 63 18.13 -21.31 29.66
C SER A 63 18.51 -19.98 28.99
N CYS A 64 17.77 -18.90 29.23
CA CYS A 64 17.97 -17.61 28.58
C CYS A 64 19.14 -16.84 29.20
N SER A 65 20.26 -16.83 28.46
CA SER A 65 21.44 -16.04 28.81
C SER A 65 21.14 -14.53 28.80
N ALA A 66 21.92 -13.76 29.57
CA ALA A 66 21.83 -12.30 29.58
C ALA A 66 22.04 -11.68 28.18
N GLU A 67 22.91 -12.31 27.36
CA GLU A 67 23.13 -11.94 25.97
C GLU A 67 21.86 -12.14 25.12
N ARG A 68 21.22 -13.32 25.22
CA ARG A 68 19.99 -13.63 24.48
C ARG A 68 18.86 -12.66 24.86
N ARG A 69 18.69 -12.39 26.15
CA ARG A 69 17.72 -11.40 26.66
C ARG A 69 17.96 -10.00 26.10
N THR A 70 19.23 -9.61 26.00
CA THR A 70 19.63 -8.31 25.41
C THR A 70 19.28 -8.25 23.92
N ARG A 71 19.53 -9.33 23.15
CA ARG A 71 19.12 -9.41 21.74
C ARG A 71 17.61 -9.37 21.54
N ILE A 72 16.84 -10.02 22.42
CA ILE A 72 15.36 -9.92 22.41
C ILE A 72 14.93 -8.45 22.60
N CYS A 73 15.54 -7.74 23.54
CA CYS A 73 15.22 -6.32 23.77
C CYS A 73 15.60 -5.44 22.57
N HIS A 74 16.71 -5.73 21.88
CA HIS A 74 17.08 -5.05 20.63
C HIS A 74 16.09 -5.33 19.51
N LEU A 75 15.60 -6.56 19.39
CA LEU A 75 14.54 -6.90 18.42
C LEU A 75 13.24 -6.13 18.72
N VAL A 76 12.81 -6.08 19.98
CA VAL A 76 11.62 -5.32 20.39
C VAL A 76 11.81 -3.82 20.12
N LYS A 77 12.97 -3.26 20.49
CA LYS A 77 13.33 -1.87 20.21
C LYS A 77 13.28 -1.58 18.70
N TYR A 78 13.84 -2.46 17.88
CA TYR A 78 13.82 -2.34 16.43
C TYR A 78 12.40 -2.38 15.89
N TRP A 79 11.57 -3.31 16.37
CA TRP A 79 10.17 -3.43 15.99
C TRP A 79 9.38 -2.14 16.31
N ILE A 80 9.54 -1.58 17.51
CA ILE A 80 8.92 -0.30 17.89
C ILE A 80 9.39 0.83 16.96
N SER A 81 10.68 0.88 16.63
CA SER A 81 11.24 1.95 15.81
C SER A 81 10.81 1.89 14.34
N GLU A 82 10.72 0.69 13.75
CA GLU A 82 10.37 0.49 12.35
C GLU A 82 8.86 0.50 12.10
N PHE A 83 8.08 -0.01 13.07
CA PHE A 83 6.62 -0.17 12.95
C PHE A 83 5.85 0.50 14.11
N PRO A 84 6.11 1.77 14.44
CA PRO A 84 5.51 2.45 15.60
C PRO A 84 3.98 2.57 15.53
N ALA A 85 3.42 2.57 14.31
CA ALA A 85 1.98 2.64 14.11
C ALA A 85 1.26 1.40 14.64
N GLU A 86 1.89 0.23 14.65
CA GLU A 86 1.29 -1.01 15.16
C GLU A 86 1.02 -0.91 16.67
N PHE A 87 2.00 -0.41 17.42
CA PHE A 87 1.90 -0.20 18.87
C PHE A 87 0.93 0.93 19.23
N ASN A 88 0.86 2.00 18.42
CA ASN A 88 -0.07 3.09 18.70
C ASN A 88 -1.55 2.72 18.45
N LEU A 89 -1.79 1.82 17.49
CA LEU A 89 -3.14 1.42 17.07
C LEU A 89 -3.66 0.19 17.81
N ASN A 90 -2.76 -0.67 18.34
CA ASN A 90 -3.12 -1.85 19.11
C ASN A 90 -2.74 -1.67 20.60
N PRO A 91 -3.71 -1.30 21.48
CA PRO A 91 -3.44 -1.08 22.89
C PRO A 91 -3.03 -2.36 23.63
N GLU A 92 -3.57 -3.52 23.23
CA GLU A 92 -3.21 -4.81 23.85
C GLU A 92 -1.74 -5.17 23.58
N LEU A 93 -1.26 -4.92 22.35
CA LEU A 93 0.15 -5.09 22.01
C LEU A 93 1.04 -4.15 22.83
N ALA A 94 0.65 -2.88 22.96
CA ALA A 94 1.40 -1.90 23.74
C ALA A 94 1.48 -2.29 25.23
N GLU A 95 0.39 -2.81 25.79
CA GLU A 95 0.35 -3.32 27.17
C GLU A 95 1.30 -4.50 27.36
N GLN A 96 1.32 -5.47 26.44
CA GLN A 96 2.22 -6.64 26.57
C GLN A 96 3.70 -6.28 26.49
N ILE A 97 4.08 -5.30 25.67
CA ILE A 97 5.48 -4.83 25.65
C ILE A 97 5.80 -4.02 26.91
N LYS A 98 4.80 -3.35 27.51
CA LYS A 98 4.96 -2.67 28.79
C LYS A 98 5.16 -3.68 29.92
N ASP A 99 4.39 -4.76 29.94
CA ASP A 99 4.57 -5.86 30.89
C ASP A 99 5.98 -6.45 30.78
N LEU A 100 6.48 -6.66 29.56
CA LEU A 100 7.87 -7.10 29.34
C LEU A 100 8.89 -6.11 29.95
N LYS A 101 8.70 -4.80 29.76
CA LYS A 101 9.58 -3.77 30.35
C LYS A 101 9.52 -3.77 31.88
N ASP A 102 8.34 -3.87 32.46
CA ASP A 102 8.13 -3.85 33.91
C ASP A 102 8.71 -5.12 34.57
N LEU A 103 8.61 -6.27 33.90
CA LEU A 103 9.24 -7.52 34.32
C LEU A 103 10.77 -7.42 34.31
N LEU A 104 11.37 -6.90 33.24
CA LEU A 104 12.82 -6.67 33.18
C LEU A 104 13.30 -5.74 34.31
N THR A 105 12.49 -4.73 34.65
CA THR A 105 12.80 -3.81 35.76
C THR A 105 12.74 -4.52 37.11
N THR A 106 11.73 -5.36 37.32
CA THR A 106 11.53 -6.12 38.57
C THR A 106 12.63 -7.17 38.81
N GLU A 107 13.14 -7.77 37.73
CA GLU A 107 14.24 -8.75 37.78
C GLU A 107 15.63 -8.09 37.94
N GLY A 108 15.72 -6.76 38.00
CA GLY A 108 16.99 -6.02 38.09
C GLY A 108 17.74 -5.88 36.77
N ASN A 109 17.11 -6.19 35.64
CA ASN A 109 17.65 -6.06 34.29
C ASN A 109 17.45 -4.63 33.73
N GLU A 110 17.91 -3.61 34.49
CA GLU A 110 17.66 -2.19 34.17
C GLU A 110 18.19 -1.78 32.79
N ARG A 111 19.37 -2.27 32.40
CA ARG A 111 19.96 -1.94 31.09
C ARG A 111 19.10 -2.43 29.93
N GLN A 112 18.47 -3.59 30.06
CA GLN A 112 17.57 -4.16 29.06
C GLN A 112 16.22 -3.44 29.07
N SER A 113 15.68 -3.12 30.25
CA SER A 113 14.44 -2.34 30.39
C SER A 113 14.54 -0.97 29.71
N GLN A 114 15.68 -0.28 29.85
CA GLN A 114 15.93 1.02 29.20
C GLN A 114 15.97 0.96 27.67
N LEU A 115 16.14 -0.21 27.05
CA LEU A 115 16.10 -0.36 25.59
C LEU A 115 14.67 -0.27 25.05
N ILE A 116 13.67 -0.57 25.88
CA ILE A 116 12.26 -0.62 25.49
C ILE A 116 11.58 0.70 25.86
N ASP A 117 11.36 1.55 24.86
CA ASP A 117 10.70 2.84 25.01
C ASP A 117 9.43 2.94 24.16
N ILE A 118 8.32 2.42 24.71
CA ILE A 118 6.99 2.52 24.12
C ILE A 118 6.42 3.94 24.28
N ASP A 119 6.80 4.66 25.32
CA ASP A 119 6.23 5.96 25.65
C ASP A 119 6.62 7.03 24.62
N SER A 120 7.77 6.85 23.95
CA SER A 120 8.22 7.69 22.84
C SER A 120 7.45 7.52 21.52
N VAL A 121 6.59 6.49 21.41
CA VAL A 121 5.87 6.19 20.16
C VAL A 121 4.95 7.35 19.77
N PRO A 122 5.15 7.99 18.59
CA PRO A 122 4.30 9.07 18.15
C PRO A 122 2.84 8.64 18.04
N SER A 123 1.91 9.54 18.32
CA SER A 123 0.50 9.28 18.02
C SER A 123 0.29 9.22 16.50
N TYR A 124 -0.19 8.09 15.98
CA TYR A 124 -0.58 7.92 14.57
C TYR A 124 -2.08 8.14 14.38
N LYS A 125 -2.87 8.07 15.46
CA LYS A 125 -4.31 8.33 15.46
C LYS A 125 -4.65 9.69 14.82
N TRP A 126 -3.89 10.75 15.09
CA TRP A 126 -4.14 12.08 14.50
C TRP A 126 -3.79 12.15 13.00
N LYS A 127 -2.71 11.50 12.55
CA LYS A 127 -2.34 11.45 11.13
C LYS A 127 -3.40 10.71 10.30
N ARG A 128 -4.01 9.70 10.91
CA ARG A 128 -5.09 8.89 10.33
C ARG A 128 -6.48 9.43 10.68
N GLN A 129 -6.58 10.64 11.24
CA GLN A 129 -7.89 11.27 11.34
C GLN A 129 -8.49 11.46 9.94
N VAL A 130 -9.67 10.88 9.85
CA VAL A 130 -10.69 11.01 8.84
C VAL A 130 -10.99 12.50 8.70
N THR A 131 -10.42 13.17 7.69
CA THR A 131 -10.72 14.57 7.36
C THR A 131 -12.24 14.74 7.25
N GLN A 132 -12.82 15.58 8.09
CA GLN A 132 -14.24 15.83 8.13
C GLN A 132 -14.67 16.49 6.81
N ARG A 133 -15.80 16.06 6.23
CA ARG A 133 -16.40 16.77 5.11
C ARG A 133 -16.66 18.20 5.57
N GLN A 134 -16.10 19.20 4.89
CA GLN A 134 -16.54 20.57 5.14
C GLN A 134 -18.05 20.65 4.88
N PRO A 135 -18.86 21.18 5.82
CA PRO A 135 -20.26 21.44 5.55
C PRO A 135 -20.34 22.36 4.33
N SER A 136 -21.26 22.04 3.44
CA SER A 136 -21.40 22.64 2.12
C SER A 136 -21.42 24.17 2.20
N MET A 137 -20.34 24.81 1.76
CA MET A 137 -20.41 26.21 1.36
C MET A 137 -21.29 26.28 0.10
N SER A 138 -22.42 26.93 0.28
CA SER A 138 -23.48 27.22 -0.68
C SER A 138 -23.08 27.31 -2.17
N LYS A 139 -23.94 26.70 -3.02
CA LYS A 139 -23.97 26.75 -4.50
C LYS A 139 -22.73 26.17 -5.22
N LYS A 140 -22.72 24.84 -5.37
CA LYS A 140 -21.81 23.99 -6.18
C LYS A 140 -21.66 24.35 -7.68
N ARG A 141 -22.17 25.50 -8.15
CA ARG A 141 -22.08 25.94 -9.55
C ARG A 141 -20.78 26.70 -9.87
N LYS A 142 -19.99 27.07 -8.85
CA LYS A 142 -18.76 27.89 -9.03
C LYS A 142 -17.53 27.10 -9.52
N MET A 143 -17.52 25.77 -9.40
CA MET A 143 -16.35 24.96 -9.81
C MET A 143 -16.29 24.71 -11.33
N SER A 144 -17.45 24.63 -12.02
CA SER A 144 -17.46 24.30 -13.46
C SER A 144 -16.91 25.42 -14.34
N LEU A 145 -16.94 26.68 -13.87
CA LEU A 145 -16.40 27.83 -14.60
C LEU A 145 -14.88 27.95 -14.44
N LEU A 146 -14.32 27.52 -13.31
CA LEU A 146 -12.87 27.53 -13.08
C LEU A 146 -12.15 26.38 -13.80
N PHE A 147 -12.83 25.26 -14.02
CA PHE A 147 -12.25 24.10 -14.73
C PHE A 147 -11.89 24.40 -16.19
N ASP A 148 -12.70 25.20 -16.88
CA ASP A 148 -12.47 25.51 -18.31
C ASP A 148 -11.19 26.35 -18.54
N HIS A 149 -10.63 26.95 -17.49
CA HIS A 149 -9.42 27.78 -17.53
C HIS A 149 -8.24 27.17 -16.77
N LEU A 150 -8.43 26.04 -16.11
CA LEU A 150 -7.37 25.40 -15.34
C LEU A 150 -6.43 24.65 -16.27
N ASP A 151 -5.13 24.91 -16.16
CA ASP A 151 -4.14 24.22 -16.99
C ASP A 151 -4.10 22.71 -16.71
N SER A 152 -3.85 21.93 -17.75
CA SER A 152 -3.79 20.47 -17.66
C SER A 152 -2.73 19.98 -16.67
N CYS A 153 -1.61 20.70 -16.54
CA CYS A 153 -0.52 20.33 -15.64
C CYS A 153 -0.84 20.66 -14.18
N GLU A 154 -1.50 21.79 -13.92
CA GLU A 154 -1.94 22.17 -12.58
C GLU A 154 -3.01 21.22 -12.06
N LEU A 155 -4.00 20.88 -12.90
CA LEU A 155 -5.00 19.88 -12.55
C LEU A 155 -4.35 18.52 -12.26
N ALA A 156 -3.35 18.14 -13.06
CA ALA A 156 -2.58 16.94 -12.81
C ALA A 156 -1.92 16.95 -11.43
N THR A 157 -1.22 18.04 -11.11
CA THR A 157 -0.53 18.21 -9.82
C THR A 157 -1.49 18.09 -8.65
N HIS A 158 -2.64 18.78 -8.69
CA HIS A 158 -3.62 18.76 -7.60
C HIS A 158 -4.23 17.38 -7.36
N LEU A 159 -4.63 16.68 -8.43
CA LEU A 159 -5.29 15.38 -8.29
C LEU A 159 -4.34 14.32 -7.76
N THR A 160 -3.07 14.33 -8.19
CA THR A 160 -2.08 13.44 -7.58
C THR A 160 -1.70 13.85 -6.17
N TYR A 161 -1.64 15.13 -5.84
CA TYR A 161 -1.42 15.52 -4.45
C TYR A 161 -2.54 15.00 -3.53
N LEU A 162 -3.80 15.03 -4.00
CA LEU A 162 -4.94 14.45 -3.27
C LEU A 162 -4.79 12.93 -3.10
N GLU A 163 -4.42 12.23 -4.17
CA GLU A 163 -4.16 10.79 -4.14
C GLU A 163 -3.01 10.43 -3.20
N TYR A 164 -1.85 11.07 -3.36
CA TYR A 164 -0.67 10.90 -2.51
C TYR A 164 -1.00 11.11 -1.03
N LYS A 165 -1.68 12.22 -0.70
CA LYS A 165 -2.06 12.53 0.67
C LYS A 165 -3.03 11.49 1.26
N SER A 166 -3.91 10.93 0.44
CA SER A 166 -4.81 9.85 0.86
C SER A 166 -4.06 8.52 1.00
N PHE A 167 -3.13 8.23 0.09
CA PHE A 167 -2.34 7.01 0.05
C PHE A 167 -1.40 6.88 1.24
N CYS A 168 -0.73 7.98 1.63
CA CYS A 168 0.18 7.99 2.79
C CYS A 168 -0.51 7.69 4.15
N LYS A 169 -1.84 7.65 4.20
CA LYS A 169 -2.59 7.27 5.40
C LYS A 169 -2.81 5.75 5.52
N ILE A 170 -2.67 5.03 4.41
CA ILE A 170 -2.87 3.58 4.32
C ILE A 170 -1.64 2.91 4.94
N LEU A 171 -1.89 1.99 5.86
CA LEU A 171 -0.87 1.19 6.53
C LEU A 171 -0.98 -0.28 6.12
N PHE A 172 0.03 -1.07 6.45
CA PHE A 172 0.05 -2.51 6.16
C PHE A 172 -1.17 -3.25 6.73
N GLN A 173 -1.61 -2.89 7.95
CA GLN A 173 -2.80 -3.44 8.59
C GLN A 173 -4.06 -3.27 7.73
N ASP A 174 -4.16 -2.17 6.98
CA ASP A 174 -5.30 -1.91 6.11
C ASP A 174 -5.34 -2.88 4.93
N TYR A 175 -4.18 -3.19 4.35
CA TYR A 175 -4.04 -4.19 3.30
C TYR A 175 -4.31 -5.60 3.81
N HIS A 176 -3.76 -5.94 4.98
CA HIS A 176 -4.00 -7.23 5.62
C HIS A 176 -5.50 -7.46 5.86
N SER A 177 -6.19 -6.49 6.47
CA SER A 177 -7.65 -6.57 6.67
C SER A 177 -8.40 -6.72 5.35
N PHE A 178 -8.05 -5.92 4.33
CA PHE A 178 -8.71 -5.99 3.03
C PHE A 178 -8.56 -7.34 2.34
N VAL A 179 -7.36 -7.94 2.36
CA VAL A 179 -7.12 -9.23 1.72
C VAL A 179 -7.79 -10.37 2.49
N MET A 180 -7.75 -10.34 3.83
CA MET A 180 -8.39 -11.37 4.65
C MET A 180 -9.92 -11.40 4.50
N HIS A 181 -10.56 -10.23 4.35
CA HIS A 181 -12.02 -10.13 4.21
C HIS A 181 -12.50 -10.11 2.75
N GLY A 182 -11.61 -9.84 1.78
CA GLY A 182 -11.95 -9.66 0.37
C GLY A 182 -12.68 -8.35 0.04
N CYS A 183 -12.93 -7.50 1.04
CA CYS A 183 -13.54 -6.19 0.91
C CYS A 183 -13.11 -5.29 2.08
N THR A 184 -13.48 -4.01 2.03
CA THR A 184 -13.26 -3.11 3.17
C THR A 184 -14.29 -3.38 4.26
N VAL A 185 -13.85 -3.98 5.37
CA VAL A 185 -14.63 -4.16 6.59
C VAL A 185 -13.92 -3.40 7.71
N ASP A 186 -14.63 -2.49 8.39
CA ASP A 186 -14.11 -1.64 9.47
C ASP A 186 -12.79 -0.92 9.15
N ASN A 187 -12.59 -0.58 7.87
CA ASN A 187 -11.37 0.04 7.35
C ASN A 187 -11.67 1.41 6.72
N PRO A 188 -11.93 2.44 7.54
CA PRO A 188 -12.37 3.75 7.05
C PRO A 188 -11.31 4.47 6.21
N ILE A 189 -10.03 4.12 6.36
CA ILE A 189 -8.94 4.74 5.61
C ILE A 189 -8.93 4.23 4.17
N LEU A 190 -8.95 2.90 4.00
CA LEU A 190 -8.98 2.31 2.66
C LEU A 190 -10.30 2.61 1.96
N GLU A 191 -11.44 2.60 2.67
CA GLU A 191 -12.73 3.04 2.13
C GLU A 191 -12.69 4.47 1.59
N ARG A 192 -12.04 5.39 2.32
CA ARG A 192 -11.88 6.78 1.90
C ARG A 192 -10.99 6.91 0.67
N PHE A 193 -9.92 6.12 0.58
CA PHE A 193 -9.07 6.10 -0.60
C PHE A 193 -9.85 5.61 -1.83
N ILE A 194 -10.59 4.50 -1.70
CA ILE A 194 -11.47 3.97 -2.76
C ILE A 194 -12.56 5.00 -3.12
N THR A 195 -13.17 5.64 -2.11
CA THR A 195 -14.19 6.66 -2.32
C THR A 195 -13.63 7.89 -3.04
N LEU A 196 -12.41 8.33 -2.73
CA LEU A 196 -11.74 9.43 -3.42
C LEU A 196 -11.56 9.09 -4.90
N PHE A 197 -11.03 7.89 -5.19
CA PHE A 197 -10.86 7.39 -6.56
C PHE A 197 -12.18 7.37 -7.34
N ASN A 198 -13.24 6.87 -6.72
CA ASN A 198 -14.58 6.84 -7.32
C ASN A 198 -15.17 8.25 -7.50
N SER A 199 -14.94 9.14 -6.52
CA SER A 199 -15.42 10.52 -6.56
C SER A 199 -14.74 11.34 -7.65
N VAL A 200 -13.44 11.16 -7.86
CA VAL A 200 -12.71 11.77 -8.99
C VAL A 200 -13.28 11.26 -10.30
N SER A 201 -13.48 9.94 -10.44
CA SER A 201 -14.08 9.35 -11.64
C SER A 201 -15.48 9.92 -11.93
N GLN A 202 -16.33 10.04 -10.91
CA GLN A 202 -17.67 10.59 -11.05
C GLN A 202 -17.65 12.11 -11.34
N TRP A 203 -16.73 12.85 -10.73
CA TRP A 203 -16.57 14.28 -10.98
C TRP A 203 -16.20 14.54 -12.45
N ILE A 204 -15.27 13.75 -13.01
CA ILE A 204 -14.92 13.81 -14.43
C ILE A 204 -16.15 13.51 -15.31
N GLN A 205 -16.97 12.50 -14.96
CA GLN A 205 -18.22 12.19 -15.67
C GLN A 205 -19.16 13.40 -15.70
N LEU A 206 -19.36 14.05 -14.56
CA LEU A 206 -20.23 15.22 -14.46
C LEU A 206 -19.67 16.42 -15.24
N MET A 207 -18.34 16.61 -15.28
CA MET A 207 -17.72 17.67 -16.09
C MET A 207 -17.98 17.49 -17.59
N VAL A 208 -17.87 16.26 -18.10
CA VAL A 208 -18.21 15.98 -19.51
C VAL A 208 -19.71 16.12 -19.75
N LEU A 209 -20.55 15.48 -18.95
CA LEU A 209 -22.01 15.51 -19.14
C LEU A 209 -22.63 16.89 -18.92
N SER A 210 -21.94 17.80 -18.23
CA SER A 210 -22.37 19.19 -18.07
C SER A 210 -22.39 19.98 -19.38
N LYS A 211 -21.64 19.56 -20.41
CA LYS A 211 -21.57 20.27 -21.68
C LYS A 211 -22.74 19.86 -22.59
N PRO A 212 -23.55 20.82 -23.08
CA PRO A 212 -24.78 20.53 -23.82
C PRO A 212 -24.51 19.92 -25.20
N THR A 213 -23.43 20.32 -25.88
CA THR A 213 -23.15 19.89 -27.26
C THR A 213 -22.07 18.81 -27.34
N ALA A 214 -22.16 17.94 -28.36
CA ALA A 214 -21.19 16.86 -28.57
C ALA A 214 -19.75 17.36 -28.82
N PRO A 215 -19.50 18.45 -29.57
CA PRO A 215 -18.15 19.01 -29.75
C PRO A 215 -17.55 19.51 -28.43
N GLN A 216 -18.31 20.23 -27.61
CA GLN A 216 -17.84 20.70 -26.30
C GLN A 216 -17.51 19.53 -25.36
N ARG A 217 -18.29 18.44 -25.40
CA ARG A 217 -17.96 17.21 -24.68
C ARG A 217 -16.64 16.61 -25.13
N ALA A 218 -16.38 16.59 -26.44
CA ALA A 218 -15.13 16.09 -27.00
C ALA A 218 -13.92 16.95 -26.55
N GLU A 219 -14.07 18.28 -26.47
CA GLU A 219 -13.01 19.17 -25.95
C GLU A 219 -12.64 18.87 -24.49
N VAL A 220 -13.65 18.69 -23.63
CA VAL A 220 -13.42 18.32 -22.22
C VAL A 220 -12.76 16.95 -22.11
N ILE A 221 -13.17 15.97 -22.94
CA ILE A 221 -12.53 14.65 -22.98
C ILE A 221 -11.06 14.79 -23.41
N SER A 222 -10.77 15.53 -24.47
CA SER A 222 -9.40 15.78 -24.95
C SER A 222 -8.56 16.53 -23.92
N HIS A 223 -9.16 17.41 -23.13
CA HIS A 223 -8.51 18.05 -21.99
C HIS A 223 -8.09 17.00 -20.93
N PHE A 224 -8.99 16.13 -20.48
CA PHE A 224 -8.64 15.07 -19.52
C PHE A 224 -7.64 14.04 -20.06
N ILE A 225 -7.66 13.77 -21.36
CA ILE A 225 -6.62 12.95 -22.00
C ILE A 225 -5.24 13.61 -21.86
N ARG A 226 -5.13 14.92 -22.12
CA ARG A 226 -3.87 15.66 -21.91
C ARG A 226 -3.42 15.61 -20.45
N VAL A 227 -4.34 15.80 -19.51
CA VAL A 227 -4.05 15.70 -18.06
C VAL A 227 -3.46 14.33 -17.69
N ALA A 228 -4.01 13.23 -18.22
CA ALA A 228 -3.46 11.89 -18.01
C ALA A 228 -2.08 11.70 -18.68
N GLN A 229 -1.84 12.36 -19.82
CA GLN A 229 -0.57 12.27 -20.54
C GLN A 229 0.57 13.08 -19.89
N VAL A 230 0.27 14.21 -19.22
CA VAL A 230 1.28 15.08 -18.58
C VAL A 230 2.14 14.31 -17.56
N ARG A 231 1.57 13.33 -16.86
CA ARG A 231 2.25 12.68 -15.73
C ARG A 231 3.12 11.48 -16.10
N ARG A 232 3.32 11.18 -17.38
CA ARG A 232 4.09 10.00 -17.81
C ARG A 232 5.61 10.08 -17.52
N LEU A 233 6.10 11.21 -17.00
CA LEU A 233 7.51 11.41 -16.64
C LEU A 233 7.81 11.24 -15.14
N GLY A 234 6.78 11.08 -14.28
CA GLY A 234 6.92 10.85 -12.84
C GLY A 234 5.95 9.76 -12.38
N ALA A 235 6.48 8.64 -11.93
CA ALA A 235 5.81 7.35 -11.69
C ALA A 235 4.63 7.35 -10.68
N ASP A 236 3.43 7.79 -11.08
CA ASP A 236 2.19 7.59 -10.32
C ASP A 236 1.08 6.96 -11.22
N TRP A 237 0.83 5.66 -11.08
CA TRP A 237 -0.02 4.85 -11.97
C TRP A 237 -1.52 4.87 -11.64
N CYS A 238 -1.89 5.17 -10.40
CA CYS A 238 -3.23 4.88 -9.88
C CYS A 238 -4.31 5.82 -10.46
N TRP A 239 -4.15 7.14 -10.43
CA TRP A 239 -5.14 8.04 -11.06
C TRP A 239 -5.22 7.92 -12.60
N ASN A 240 -4.11 7.57 -13.27
CA ASN A 240 -4.13 7.28 -14.71
C ASN A 240 -5.19 6.21 -15.03
N PHE A 241 -5.29 5.16 -14.21
CA PHE A 241 -6.30 4.12 -14.38
C PHE A 241 -7.74 4.66 -14.22
N SER A 242 -8.00 5.61 -13.32
CA SER A 242 -9.34 6.24 -13.19
C SER A 242 -9.73 6.98 -14.46
N VAL A 243 -8.83 7.81 -15.01
CA VAL A 243 -9.09 8.60 -16.22
C VAL A 243 -9.27 7.69 -17.43
N ILE A 244 -8.44 6.65 -17.54
CA ILE A 244 -8.51 5.66 -18.61
C ILE A 244 -9.79 4.83 -18.51
N SER A 245 -10.12 4.31 -17.32
CA SER A 245 -11.36 3.57 -17.06
C SER A 245 -12.60 4.43 -17.36
N PHE A 246 -12.54 5.73 -17.04
CA PHE A 246 -13.57 6.71 -17.41
C PHE A 246 -13.70 6.87 -18.93
N VAL A 247 -12.60 7.15 -19.64
CA VAL A 247 -12.60 7.30 -21.10
C VAL A 247 -13.16 6.05 -21.76
N LEU A 248 -12.75 4.85 -21.32
CA LEU A 248 -13.23 3.58 -21.84
C LEU A 248 -14.74 3.38 -21.57
N ARG A 249 -15.20 3.59 -20.33
CA ARG A 249 -16.59 3.34 -19.93
C ARG A 249 -17.58 4.31 -20.58
N HIS A 250 -17.19 5.59 -20.77
CA HIS A 250 -18.08 6.61 -21.33
C HIS A 250 -17.95 6.77 -22.84
N ALA A 251 -16.78 6.53 -23.44
CA ALA A 251 -16.66 6.45 -24.89
C ALA A 251 -17.65 5.41 -25.44
N LEU A 252 -17.74 4.23 -24.83
CA LEU A 252 -18.70 3.20 -25.26
C LEU A 252 -20.19 3.65 -25.23
N ASN A 253 -20.55 4.61 -24.37
CA ASN A 253 -21.92 5.15 -24.25
C ASN A 253 -22.18 6.42 -25.08
N LEU A 254 -21.15 7.11 -25.59
CA LEU A 254 -21.27 8.38 -26.34
C LEU A 254 -20.77 8.21 -27.79
N ARG A 255 -21.38 7.28 -28.55
CA ARG A 255 -21.02 6.97 -29.95
C ARG A 255 -20.88 8.21 -30.87
N ALA A 256 -21.70 9.25 -30.66
CA ALA A 256 -21.63 10.50 -31.43
C ALA A 256 -20.40 11.37 -31.10
N SER A 257 -19.94 11.39 -29.84
CA SER A 257 -18.72 12.11 -29.44
C SER A 257 -17.45 11.35 -29.87
N LEU A 258 -17.52 10.01 -30.00
CA LEU A 258 -16.44 9.21 -30.58
C LEU A 258 -16.12 9.59 -32.02
N PHE A 259 -17.14 9.89 -32.83
CA PHE A 259 -16.95 10.27 -34.24
C PHE A 259 -16.13 11.57 -34.37
N VAL A 260 -16.37 12.52 -33.47
CA VAL A 260 -15.61 13.79 -33.39
C VAL A 260 -14.18 13.54 -32.88
N LEU A 261 -14.00 12.65 -31.91
CA LEU A 261 -12.70 12.29 -31.35
C LEU A 261 -11.85 11.42 -32.30
N SER A 262 -12.44 10.55 -33.11
CA SER A 262 -11.72 9.73 -34.11
C SER A 262 -11.10 10.57 -35.23
N CYS A 263 -11.58 11.79 -35.44
CA CYS A 263 -10.96 12.77 -36.33
C CYS A 263 -9.80 13.55 -35.68
N GLN A 264 -9.52 13.36 -34.38
CA GLN A 264 -8.41 14.00 -33.68
C GLN A 264 -7.19 13.05 -33.56
N PRO A 265 -5.97 13.48 -33.95
CA PRO A 265 -4.75 12.64 -33.92
C PRO A 265 -4.38 12.07 -32.53
N LEU A 266 -4.80 12.73 -31.44
CA LEU A 266 -4.49 12.33 -30.06
C LEU A 266 -5.20 11.02 -29.63
N VAL A 267 -6.36 10.71 -30.19
CA VAL A 267 -7.17 9.54 -29.79
C VAL A 267 -6.60 8.24 -30.37
N THR A 268 -6.10 8.27 -31.61
CA THR A 268 -5.37 7.15 -32.22
C THR A 268 -4.14 6.77 -31.39
N ARG A 269 -3.45 7.78 -30.82
CA ARG A 269 -2.28 7.58 -29.96
C ARG A 269 -2.66 7.01 -28.59
N CYS A 270 -3.81 7.37 -28.02
CA CYS A 270 -4.35 6.75 -26.79
C CYS A 270 -4.81 5.30 -26.99
N ARG A 271 -5.35 4.95 -28.16
CA ARG A 271 -5.75 3.57 -28.48
C ARG A 271 -4.55 2.65 -28.60
N VAL A 272 -3.53 3.06 -29.36
CA VAL A 272 -2.25 2.33 -29.46
C VAL A 272 -1.57 2.20 -28.10
N TRP A 273 -1.58 3.26 -27.29
CA TRP A 273 -1.05 3.25 -25.92
C TRP A 273 -1.75 2.26 -24.98
N LEU A 274 -3.07 2.10 -25.14
CA LEU A 274 -3.88 1.15 -24.36
C LEU A 274 -3.57 -0.29 -24.76
N ASP A 275 -3.41 -0.55 -26.04
CA ASP A 275 -3.05 -1.88 -26.56
C ASP A 275 -1.62 -2.26 -26.11
N ASP A 276 -0.69 -1.32 -26.09
CA ASP A 276 0.68 -1.55 -25.61
C ASP A 276 0.75 -1.81 -24.09
N ASN A 277 -0.07 -1.15 -23.28
CA ASN A 277 -0.05 -1.27 -21.81
C ASN A 277 -1.01 -2.34 -21.24
N SER A 278 -2.04 -2.76 -21.98
CA SER A 278 -2.92 -3.87 -21.58
C SER A 278 -2.27 -5.24 -21.85
N SER A 279 -1.30 -5.29 -22.76
CA SER A 279 -0.54 -6.51 -23.10
C SER A 279 0.47 -6.95 -22.02
N GLY A 280 0.72 -6.12 -21.00
CA GLY A 280 1.68 -6.41 -19.92
C GLY A 280 1.12 -7.22 -18.74
N VAL A 281 -0.19 -7.47 -18.69
CA VAL A 281 -0.84 -8.24 -17.62
C VAL A 281 -1.49 -9.47 -18.24
N GLY A 282 -0.72 -10.56 -18.34
CA GLY A 282 -1.26 -11.89 -18.62
C GLY A 282 -0.72 -12.58 -19.87
N LYS A 283 0.58 -12.90 -19.90
CA LYS A 283 1.10 -14.08 -20.61
C LYS A 283 2.27 -14.71 -19.84
N SER A 284 1.96 -15.39 -18.75
CA SER A 284 2.79 -16.51 -18.28
C SER A 284 1.92 -17.77 -18.20
N THR A 285 1.53 -18.31 -19.35
CA THR A 285 1.01 -19.66 -19.43
C THR A 285 1.66 -20.39 -20.61
N ASN A 286 2.42 -21.42 -20.25
CA ASN A 286 2.84 -22.57 -21.03
C ASN A 286 3.52 -22.35 -22.39
N ARG A 287 4.85 -22.38 -22.37
CA ARG A 287 5.63 -23.07 -23.42
C ARG A 287 6.59 -24.05 -22.77
N SER A 288 6.13 -25.29 -22.61
CA SER A 288 6.99 -26.46 -22.47
C SER A 288 6.45 -27.57 -23.36
N GLY A 289 7.21 -27.92 -24.40
CA GLY A 289 7.22 -29.26 -24.97
C GLY A 289 6.33 -29.54 -26.18
N THR A 290 6.72 -29.07 -27.36
CA THR A 290 6.54 -29.87 -28.58
C THR A 290 7.83 -29.86 -29.38
N GLY A 291 8.49 -31.00 -29.39
CA GLY A 291 9.71 -31.23 -30.14
C GLY A 291 10.31 -32.57 -29.76
N LEU A 292 9.87 -33.64 -30.43
CA LEU A 292 10.76 -34.69 -30.91
C LEU A 292 10.03 -35.57 -31.93
N VAL A 293 10.56 -35.48 -33.14
CA VAL A 293 10.33 -36.36 -34.29
C VAL A 293 10.89 -37.74 -33.95
N GLY A 294 10.16 -38.79 -34.29
CA GLY A 294 10.59 -40.18 -34.13
C GLY A 294 9.78 -41.12 -35.02
N SER A 295 10.20 -41.20 -36.28
CA SER A 295 9.80 -42.22 -37.26
C SER A 295 10.14 -43.64 -36.78
N THR A 296 9.17 -44.57 -36.76
CA THR A 296 9.42 -45.96 -37.19
C THR A 296 8.14 -46.68 -37.60
N SER A 297 8.26 -47.35 -38.73
CA SER A 297 7.32 -48.20 -39.47
C SER A 297 6.97 -49.52 -38.78
N ARG A 298 5.68 -49.87 -38.83
CA ARG A 298 5.06 -51.20 -39.10
C ARG A 298 3.66 -50.83 -39.59
N SER A 299 3.26 -51.03 -40.84
CA SER A 299 3.39 -52.18 -41.75
C SER A 299 3.41 -51.68 -43.19
#